data_AF-A0A6C0KS79-F1
#
_entry.id   AF-A0A6C0KS79-F1
#
_cell.length_a   1.000
_cell.length_b   1.000
_cell.length_c   1.000
_cell.angle_alpha   90.00
_cell.angle_beta   90.00
_cell.angle_gamma   90.00
#
_symmetry.space_group_name_H-M   'P 1'
#
loop_
_entity.id
_entity.type
_entity.pdbx_description
1 polymer ?
#
loop_
_entity_poly.entity_id
_entity_poly.type
_entity_poly.pdbx_seq_one_letter_code
_entity_poly.pdbx_strand_id
1 'polypeptide(L)'
;MTTLLYTIYGFEGCGYYKAAVELLHSLASKNKNVKIKELAVPRENWHNTLATVSKNHKLVATDVSKVRAHTTSPLIIKGNAYLGGHDNLVAAISTAPPKTTGGKKKKPVKKSN
;
A
#
# COMPACT_ATOMS: atom_id res chain seq x y z
N MET A 1 9.28 -14.00 14.56
CA MET A 1 8.45 -13.76 13.36
C MET A 1 8.03 -12.31 13.36
N THR A 2 8.41 -11.54 12.34
CA THR A 2 8.12 -10.09 12.30
C THR A 2 6.68 -9.87 11.84
N THR A 3 5.86 -9.23 12.68
CA THR A 3 4.48 -8.87 12.32
C THR A 3 4.52 -7.70 11.33
N LEU A 4 3.82 -7.83 10.20
CA LEU A 4 3.66 -6.78 9.21
C LEU A 4 2.40 -5.97 9.52
N LEU A 5 2.57 -4.73 9.98
CA LEU A 5 1.46 -3.80 10.17
C LEU A 5 1.23 -3.01 8.87
N TYR A 6 0.01 -2.98 8.37
CA TYR A 6 -0.42 -2.11 7.28
C TYR A 6 -1.41 -1.10 7.83
N THR A 7 -1.06 0.18 7.78
CA THR A 7 -1.97 1.28 8.10
C THR A 7 -2.48 1.87 6.80
N ILE A 8 -3.80 1.88 6.63
CA ILE A 8 -4.46 2.45 5.45
C ILE A 8 -5.33 3.63 5.86
N TYR A 9 -5.09 4.76 5.21
CA TYR A 9 -5.85 5.99 5.36
C TYR A 9 -6.63 6.24 4.08
N GLY A 10 -7.90 6.60 4.21
CA GLY A 10 -8.71 7.00 3.08
C GLY A 10 -10.05 7.55 3.54
N PHE A 11 -10.90 7.91 2.60
CA PHE A 11 -12.26 8.36 2.91
C PHE A 11 -13.28 7.33 2.45
N GLU A 12 -14.37 7.17 3.19
CA GLU A 12 -15.37 6.11 2.98
C GLU A 12 -16.03 6.16 1.60
N GLY A 13 -16.09 7.35 0.99
CA GLY A 13 -16.60 7.54 -0.37
C GLY A 13 -15.64 7.10 -1.49
N CYS A 14 -14.39 6.71 -1.19
CA CYS A 14 -13.41 6.33 -2.21
C CYS A 14 -13.51 4.84 -2.56
N GLY A 15 -13.83 4.52 -3.82
CA GLY A 15 -13.83 3.13 -4.32
C GLY A 15 -12.46 2.46 -4.19
N TYR A 16 -11.37 3.20 -4.46
CA TYR A 16 -10.00 2.68 -4.34
C TYR A 16 -9.59 2.38 -2.90
N TYR A 17 -10.11 3.14 -1.93
CA TYR A 17 -9.90 2.83 -0.51
C TYR A 17 -10.54 1.50 -0.14
N LYS A 18 -11.82 1.29 -0.50
CA LYS A 18 -12.53 0.03 -0.25
C LYS A 18 -11.79 -1.16 -0.89
N ALA A 19 -11.42 -1.03 -2.16
CA ALA A 19 -10.68 -2.08 -2.87
C ALA A 19 -9.32 -2.39 -2.19
N ALA A 20 -8.60 -1.36 -1.73
CA ALA A 20 -7.34 -1.56 -1.02
C ALA A 20 -7.52 -2.21 0.36
N VAL A 21 -8.57 -1.85 1.09
CA VAL A 21 -8.97 -2.48 2.35
C VAL A 21 -9.26 -3.96 2.14
N GLU A 22 -10.13 -4.30 1.18
CA GLU A 22 -10.48 -5.69 0.86
C GLU A 22 -9.25 -6.53 0.48
N LEU A 23 -8.35 -5.95 -0.32
CA LEU A 23 -7.12 -6.60 -0.74
C LEU A 23 -6.18 -6.88 0.45
N LEU A 24 -6.08 -5.94 1.40
CA LEU A 24 -5.34 -6.13 2.65
C LEU A 24 -5.98 -7.21 3.53
N HIS A 25 -7.31 -7.22 3.68
CA HIS A 25 -8.04 -8.24 4.44
C HIS A 25 -7.86 -9.63 3.86
N SER A 26 -7.88 -9.75 2.53
CA SER A 26 -7.56 -11.00 1.83
C SER A 26 -6.12 -11.46 2.15
N LEU A 27 -5.16 -10.53 2.20
CA LEU A 27 -3.78 -10.83 2.57
C LEU A 27 -3.65 -11.26 4.04
N ALA A 28 -4.34 -10.59 4.97
CA ALA A 28 -4.32 -10.92 6.39
C ALA A 28 -4.99 -12.26 6.70
N SER A 29 -6.06 -12.59 5.97
CA SER A 29 -6.71 -13.89 6.05
C SER A 29 -5.78 -15.04 5.64
N LYS A 30 -4.88 -14.79 4.67
CA LYS A 30 -3.87 -15.76 4.22
C LYS A 30 -2.62 -15.77 5.10
N ASN A 31 -2.28 -14.66 5.74
CA ASN A 31 -1.08 -14.48 6.56
C ASN A 31 -1.43 -13.93 7.95
N LYS A 32 -1.45 -14.80 8.96
CA LYS A 32 -1.72 -14.44 10.37
C LYS A 32 -0.75 -13.40 10.97
N ASN A 33 0.38 -13.16 10.30
CA ASN A 33 1.38 -12.17 10.70
C ASN A 33 1.10 -10.76 10.15
N VAL A 34 0.03 -10.58 9.38
CA VAL A 34 -0.38 -9.27 8.85
C VAL A 34 -1.45 -8.69 9.77
N LYS A 35 -1.21 -7.47 10.27
CA LYS A 35 -2.20 -6.66 10.98
C LYS A 35 -2.58 -5.48 10.11
N ILE A 36 -3.86 -5.14 10.08
CA ILE A 36 -4.38 -4.02 9.30
C ILE A 36 -4.93 -2.99 10.28
N LYS A 37 -4.62 -1.72 10.05
CA LYS A 37 -5.20 -0.59 10.77
C LYS A 37 -5.85 0.34 9.76
N GLU A 38 -7.17 0.34 9.77
CA GLU A 38 -8.00 1.15 8.88
C GLU A 38 -8.34 2.47 9.56
N LEU A 39 -8.07 3.56 8.86
CA LEU A 39 -8.37 4.92 9.33
C LEU A 39 -9.14 5.64 8.23
N ALA A 40 -10.45 5.45 8.27
CA ALA A 40 -11.38 6.23 7.48
C ALA A 40 -11.43 7.66 8.05
N VAL A 41 -11.22 8.64 7.18
CA VAL A 41 -11.29 10.07 7.53
C VAL A 41 -12.23 10.79 6.57
N PRO A 42 -12.94 11.84 7.02
CA PRO A 42 -13.71 12.69 6.12
C PRO A 42 -12.83 13.31 5.03
N ARG A 43 -13.38 13.48 3.81
CA ARG A 43 -12.63 14.04 2.67
C ARG A 43 -12.11 15.45 2.95
N GLU A 44 -12.89 16.28 3.65
CA GLU A 44 -12.50 17.62 4.10
C GLU A 44 -11.26 17.60 5.02
N ASN A 45 -11.08 16.53 5.79
CA ASN A 45 -9.98 16.34 6.71
C ASN A 45 -8.79 15.60 6.08
N TRP A 46 -8.83 15.28 4.78
CA TRP A 46 -7.80 14.51 4.12
C TRP A 46 -6.43 15.18 4.19
N HIS A 47 -6.34 16.47 3.83
CA HIS A 47 -5.09 17.22 3.88
C HIS A 47 -4.53 17.33 5.32
N ASN A 48 -5.40 17.55 6.31
CA ASN A 48 -5.02 17.57 7.73
C ASN A 48 -4.50 16.21 8.20
N THR A 49 -5.13 15.13 7.73
CA THR A 49 -4.70 13.75 8.01
C THR A 49 -3.32 13.49 7.44
N LEU A 50 -3.06 13.85 6.18
CA LEU A 50 -1.74 13.69 5.55
C LEU A 50 -0.64 14.45 6.30
N ALA A 51 -0.92 15.69 6.69
CA ALA A 51 -0.01 16.49 7.50
C ALA A 51 0.27 15.83 8.86
N THR A 52 -0.77 15.31 9.52
CA THR A 52 -0.69 14.63 10.82
C THR A 52 0.10 13.32 10.70
N VAL A 53 -0.15 12.51 9.68
CA VAL A 53 0.57 11.26 9.42
C VAL A 53 2.05 11.53 9.18
N SER A 54 2.39 12.58 8.43
CA SER A 54 3.80 12.96 8.21
C SER A 54 4.54 13.38 9.49
N LYS A 55 3.82 13.80 10.55
CA LYS A 55 4.39 14.26 11.82
C LYS A 55 4.36 13.20 12.92
N ASN A 56 3.25 12.47 13.05
CA ASN A 56 3.00 11.56 14.17
C ASN A 56 3.46 10.13 13.89
N HIS A 57 3.52 9.74 12.62
CA HIS A 57 3.95 8.40 12.25
C HIS A 57 5.49 8.41 12.23
N LYS A 58 6.15 7.45 12.90
CA LYS A 58 7.61 7.27 12.89
C LYS A 58 8.10 6.77 11.52
N LEU A 59 7.78 7.51 10.47
CA LEU A 59 8.15 7.19 9.10
C LEU A 59 9.67 7.28 8.94
N VAL A 60 10.19 6.51 8.00
CA VAL A 60 11.56 6.71 7.52
C VAL A 60 11.69 8.14 6.99
N ALA A 61 12.75 8.84 7.35
CA ALA A 61 12.91 10.28 7.03
C ALA A 61 12.75 10.59 5.53
N THR A 62 13.13 9.65 4.67
CA THR A 62 13.02 9.74 3.19
C THR A 62 11.59 9.67 2.68
N ASP A 63 10.66 9.14 3.46
CA ASP A 63 9.27 8.92 3.09
C ASP A 63 8.32 10.00 3.62
N VAL A 64 8.74 10.80 4.60
CA VAL A 64 7.96 11.92 5.16
C VAL A 64 7.55 12.90 4.04
N SER A 65 8.48 13.25 3.15
CA SER A 65 8.21 14.13 2.02
C SER A 65 7.24 13.52 1.02
N LYS A 66 7.27 12.18 0.83
CA LYS A 66 6.36 11.48 -0.09
C LYS A 66 4.94 11.45 0.45
N VAL A 67 4.78 11.23 1.76
CA VAL A 67 3.47 11.31 2.42
C VAL A 67 2.87 12.71 2.29
N ARG A 68 3.70 13.76 2.45
CA ARG A 68 3.24 15.15 2.27
C ARG A 68 2.87 15.49 0.83
N ALA A 69 3.58 14.91 -0.14
CA ALA A 69 3.29 15.07 -1.56
C ALA A 69 2.11 14.20 -2.04
N HIS A 70 1.64 13.27 -1.20
CA HIS A 70 0.50 12.43 -1.53
C HIS A 70 -0.79 13.25 -1.51
N THR A 71 -1.62 13.14 -2.53
CA THR A 71 -2.83 13.96 -2.67
C THR A 71 -4.10 13.13 -2.82
N THR A 72 -3.97 11.84 -3.14
CA THR A 72 -5.09 10.97 -3.52
C THR A 72 -5.38 9.93 -2.44
N SER A 73 -6.62 9.44 -2.37
CA SER A 73 -6.96 8.30 -1.52
C SER A 73 -6.88 7.00 -2.32
N PRO A 74 -6.42 5.89 -1.73
CA PRO A 74 -5.92 5.72 -0.35
C PRO A 74 -4.44 6.11 -0.18
N LEU A 75 -4.02 6.32 1.07
CA LEU A 75 -2.63 6.36 1.52
C LEU A 75 -2.33 5.11 2.32
N ILE A 76 -1.26 4.40 2.00
CA ILE A 76 -0.91 3.13 2.63
C ILE A 76 0.50 3.21 3.19
N ILE A 77 0.66 2.77 4.43
CA ILE A 77 1.92 2.71 5.17
C ILE A 77 2.13 1.27 5.63
N LYS A 78 3.29 0.70 5.32
CA LYS A 78 3.71 -0.64 5.76
C LYS A 78 4.70 -0.50 6.92
N GLY A 79 4.21 -0.65 8.14
CA GLY A 79 4.94 -0.41 9.38
C GLY A 79 5.33 1.06 9.48
N ASN A 80 6.57 1.37 9.09
CA ASN A 80 7.16 2.70 9.14
C ASN A 80 7.56 3.20 7.73
N ALA A 81 7.27 2.44 6.67
CA ALA A 81 7.59 2.80 5.30
C ALA A 81 6.34 3.24 4.54
N TYR A 82 6.45 4.32 3.78
CA TYR A 82 5.40 4.76 2.88
C TYR A 82 5.30 3.78 1.70
N LEU A 83 4.12 3.19 1.52
CA LEU A 83 3.88 2.26 0.41
C LEU A 83 3.34 3.00 -0.82
N GLY A 84 2.49 4.01 -0.62
CA GLY A 84 1.85 4.77 -1.68
C GLY A 84 0.34 4.59 -1.71
N GLY A 85 -0.22 4.63 -2.92
CA GLY A 85 -1.66 4.47 -3.16
C GLY A 85 -2.07 3.04 -3.45
N HIS A 86 -3.29 2.88 -3.99
CA HIS A 86 -3.85 1.57 -4.34
C HIS A 86 -2.97 0.82 -5.35
N ASP A 87 -2.50 1.46 -6.42
CA ASP A 87 -1.64 0.84 -7.43
C ASP A 87 -0.35 0.30 -6.84
N ASN A 88 0.28 1.06 -5.94
CA ASN A 88 1.48 0.62 -5.24
C ASN A 88 1.22 -0.58 -4.34
N LEU A 89 0.06 -0.65 -3.70
CA LEU A 89 -0.34 -1.81 -2.89
C LEU A 89 -0.53 -3.05 -3.76
N VAL A 90 -1.23 -2.92 -4.88
CA VAL A 90 -1.42 -4.02 -5.84
C VAL A 90 -0.05 -4.50 -6.34
N ALA A 91 0.83 -3.58 -6.73
CA ALA A 91 2.18 -3.92 -7.15
C ALA A 91 2.97 -4.61 -6.03
N ALA A 92 2.92 -4.12 -4.79
CA ALA A 92 3.63 -4.70 -3.65
C ALA A 92 3.14 -6.10 -3.28
N ILE A 93 1.86 -6.38 -3.46
CA ILE A 93 1.27 -7.70 -3.18
C ILE A 93 1.50 -8.65 -4.36
N SER A 94 1.48 -8.15 -5.60
CA SER A 94 1.79 -8.94 -6.79
C SER A 94 3.28 -9.24 -6.95
N THR A 95 4.17 -8.39 -6.42
CA THR A 95 5.64 -8.60 -6.43
C THR A 95 6.16 -9.31 -5.19
N ALA A 96 5.33 -9.51 -4.16
CA ALA A 96 5.62 -10.50 -3.14
C ALA A 96 5.88 -11.84 -3.87
N PRO A 97 7.00 -12.52 -3.58
CA PRO A 97 7.53 -13.55 -4.47
C PRO A 97 6.41 -14.54 -4.78
N PRO A 98 6.14 -14.84 -6.08
CA PRO A 98 5.29 -15.96 -6.39
C PRO A 98 5.88 -17.16 -5.66
N LYS A 99 5.04 -17.93 -4.95
CA LYS A 99 5.43 -19.30 -4.60
C LYS A 99 6.09 -19.87 -5.85
N THR A 100 7.32 -20.33 -5.71
CA THR A 100 8.13 -20.92 -6.77
C THR A 100 7.33 -22.02 -7.47
N THR A 101 6.65 -21.66 -8.56
CA THR A 101 6.31 -22.55 -9.64
C THR A 101 6.97 -21.97 -10.86
N GLY A 102 8.12 -22.54 -11.22
CA GLY A 102 8.93 -22.12 -12.34
C GLY A 102 8.11 -22.04 -13.64
N GLY A 103 8.40 -21.06 -14.48
CA GLY A 103 7.61 -20.87 -15.68
C GLY A 103 8.03 -19.73 -16.60
N LYS A 104 9.29 -19.77 -17.07
CA LYS A 104 9.80 -19.18 -18.33
C LYS A 104 9.59 -17.68 -18.59
N LYS A 105 10.72 -16.94 -18.47
CA LYS A 105 11.03 -15.74 -19.28
C LYS A 105 10.78 -16.05 -20.77
N LYS A 106 9.84 -15.35 -21.43
CA LYS A 106 9.83 -15.26 -22.89
C LYS A 106 10.81 -14.16 -23.32
N LYS A 107 11.92 -14.58 -23.95
CA LYS A 107 12.86 -13.71 -24.69
C LYS A 107 12.12 -13.02 -25.85
N PRO A 108 12.50 -11.78 -26.24
CA PRO A 108 11.96 -11.15 -27.43
C PRO A 108 12.45 -11.87 -28.69
N VAL A 109 11.54 -12.01 -29.65
CA VAL A 109 11.71 -12.63 -30.96
C VAL A 109 12.69 -11.80 -31.80
N LYS A 110 13.77 -12.42 -32.28
CA LYS A 110 14.59 -11.87 -33.38
C LYS A 110 13.74 -11.86 -34.65
N LYS A 111 13.48 -10.68 -35.20
CA LYS A 111 12.97 -10.50 -36.57
C LYS A 111 14.16 -10.71 -37.52
N SER A 112 14.10 -11.74 -38.34
CA SER A 112 14.93 -11.87 -39.55
C SER A 112 14.26 -11.09 -40.67
N ASN A 113 15.03 -10.29 -41.40
CA ASN A 113 14.84 -10.04 -42.82
C ASN A 113 16.21 -9.88 -43.46
#